data_AF-A0A3D0MBP3-F1
#
_entry.id   AF-A0A3D0MBP3-F1
#
_cell.length_a   1.000
_cell.length_b   1.000
_cell.length_c   1.000
_cell.angle_alpha   90.00
_cell.angle_beta   90.00
_cell.angle_gamma   90.00
#
_symmetry.space_group_name_H-M   'P 1'
#
loop_
_entity.id
_entity.type
_entity.pdbx_description
1 polymer ?
#
loop_
_entity_poly.entity_id
_entity_poly.type
_entity_poly.pdbx_seq_one_letter_code
_entity_poly.pdbx_strand_id
1 'polypeptide(L)'
;MKKFSEAIKSQLSDLYQAYSTKAGSDMTEAMKNEVKGFLAYLTASNGVVSAEEVDFINKYLDTNFRTRDLASYITTNNIFSHEYATSLPYAFRTFLDDEALSRQYITVMHAIGKECVIADQKAESAEVDSLNDRMETLTKAFDQRYPDRPITLAKDTIQSVQQKEEESSAGGENKDEETLDQLLKELDELIGLTSVKKNVYSLLHLQEIQMERVKRGIPKIPISNHLIFTGNPGTGKTTVARLLGKIYYKIGLLPNKNFVEVDRSGMVAGYVGQTAIEVKNVFDSAKGGVLFIDEAYSLANGLPGDYGTEAIETLLKRMEDNRDQIVVIVAGYPELMEQFLKSNPGLMSRFSKKIYFPDYTPEELV
;
A
#
# COMPACT_ATOMS: atom_id res chain seq x y z
N MET A 1 15.42 -17.60 13.13
CA MET A 1 14.39 -17.54 12.06
C MET A 1 13.53 -18.79 12.14
N LYS A 2 12.24 -18.65 12.52
CA LYS A 2 11.30 -19.77 12.54
C LYS A 2 11.12 -20.30 11.11
N LYS A 3 11.06 -21.63 10.97
CA LYS A 3 10.60 -22.29 9.74
C LYS A 3 9.22 -21.71 9.37
N PHE A 4 8.89 -21.71 8.08
CA PHE A 4 7.53 -21.60 7.55
C PHE A 4 6.52 -22.11 8.58
N SER A 5 5.54 -21.31 8.97
CA SER A 5 4.55 -21.75 9.96
C SER A 5 4.03 -23.12 9.53
N GLU A 6 4.21 -24.16 10.37
CA GLU A 6 3.81 -25.54 10.03
C GLU A 6 2.35 -25.59 9.54
N ALA A 7 1.51 -24.64 9.99
CA ALA A 7 0.15 -24.42 9.50
C ALA A 7 0.08 -24.11 8.00
N ILE A 8 0.86 -23.15 7.48
CA ILE A 8 0.82 -22.79 6.06
C ILE A 8 1.35 -23.99 5.23
N LYS A 9 2.35 -24.74 5.76
CA LYS A 9 2.94 -25.89 5.08
C LYS A 9 1.91 -27.00 4.92
N SER A 10 1.13 -27.23 5.98
CA SER A 10 -0.03 -28.12 5.96
C SER A 10 -1.03 -27.65 4.91
N GLN A 11 -1.43 -26.38 4.92
CA GLN A 11 -2.40 -25.85 3.96
C GLN A 11 -1.95 -26.00 2.50
N LEU A 12 -0.66 -25.78 2.21
CA LEU A 12 -0.09 -25.98 0.89
C LEU A 12 -0.07 -27.46 0.48
N SER A 13 0.28 -28.35 1.41
CA SER A 13 0.22 -29.81 1.20
C SER A 13 -1.20 -30.28 0.91
N ASP A 14 -2.18 -29.78 1.68
CA ASP A 14 -3.59 -30.10 1.51
C ASP A 14 -4.11 -29.63 0.15
N LEU A 15 -3.69 -28.44 -0.29
CA LEU A 15 -4.00 -27.92 -1.63
C LEU A 15 -3.41 -28.81 -2.72
N TYR A 16 -2.14 -29.19 -2.63
CA TYR A 16 -1.51 -30.10 -3.59
C TYR A 16 -2.20 -31.47 -3.63
N GLN A 17 -2.58 -32.01 -2.49
CA GLN A 17 -3.29 -33.29 -2.42
C GLN A 17 -4.69 -33.19 -3.06
N ALA A 18 -5.42 -32.10 -2.83
CA ALA A 18 -6.72 -31.86 -3.45
C ALA A 18 -6.62 -31.77 -4.98
N TYR A 19 -5.60 -31.07 -5.49
CA TYR A 19 -5.31 -30.97 -6.92
C TYR A 19 -4.91 -32.32 -7.53
N SER A 20 -4.03 -33.07 -6.85
CA SER A 20 -3.61 -34.40 -7.28
C SER A 20 -4.78 -35.38 -7.40
N THR A 21 -5.69 -35.34 -6.41
CA THR A 21 -6.87 -36.20 -6.38
C THR A 21 -7.83 -35.91 -7.53
N LYS A 22 -7.96 -34.64 -7.94
CA LYS A 22 -8.94 -34.23 -8.97
C LYS A 22 -8.40 -34.24 -10.41
N ALA A 23 -7.10 -34.00 -10.62
CA ALA A 23 -6.54 -33.82 -11.97
C ALA A 23 -5.21 -34.57 -12.22
N GLY A 24 -4.77 -35.43 -11.30
CA GLY A 24 -3.57 -36.26 -11.48
C GLY A 24 -2.24 -35.54 -11.22
N SER A 25 -1.13 -36.23 -11.51
CA SER A 25 0.24 -35.79 -11.21
C SER A 25 0.64 -34.53 -11.97
N ASP A 26 0.25 -34.42 -13.23
CA ASP A 26 0.70 -33.34 -14.12
C ASP A 26 0.17 -31.97 -13.67
N MET A 27 -1.07 -31.94 -13.18
CA MET A 27 -1.67 -30.73 -12.61
C MET A 27 -1.02 -30.34 -11.28
N THR A 28 -0.55 -31.32 -10.50
CA THR A 28 0.17 -31.05 -9.26
C THR A 28 1.52 -30.39 -9.54
N GLU A 29 2.23 -30.83 -10.58
CA GLU A 29 3.47 -30.18 -11.02
C GLU A 29 3.22 -28.79 -11.62
N ALA A 30 2.14 -28.59 -12.38
CA ALA A 30 1.73 -27.26 -12.83
C ALA A 30 1.50 -26.31 -11.65
N MET A 31 0.78 -26.77 -10.61
CA MET A 31 0.52 -26.01 -9.39
C MET A 31 1.81 -25.64 -8.65
N LYS A 32 2.74 -26.59 -8.47
CA LYS A 32 4.04 -26.30 -7.84
C LYS A 32 4.82 -25.24 -8.62
N ASN A 33 4.80 -25.33 -9.95
CA ASN A 33 5.43 -24.33 -10.82
C ASN A 33 4.76 -22.95 -10.70
N GLU A 34 3.45 -22.88 -10.48
CA GLU A 34 2.75 -21.63 -10.23
C GLU A 34 3.10 -21.00 -8.90
N VAL A 35 3.15 -21.78 -7.82
CA VAL A 35 3.58 -21.29 -6.50
C VAL A 35 4.99 -20.73 -6.58
N LYS A 36 5.87 -21.44 -7.30
CA LYS A 36 7.24 -21.00 -7.58
C LYS A 36 7.29 -19.71 -8.38
N GLY A 37 6.51 -19.60 -9.46
CA GLY A 37 6.40 -18.39 -10.26
C GLY A 37 5.88 -17.21 -9.45
N PHE A 38 4.87 -17.45 -8.60
CA PHE A 38 4.26 -16.44 -7.77
C PHE A 38 5.22 -15.89 -6.72
N LEU A 39 5.99 -16.76 -6.04
CA LEU A 39 6.99 -16.28 -5.09
C LEU A 39 8.12 -15.52 -5.79
N ALA A 40 8.58 -15.98 -6.96
CA ALA A 40 9.57 -15.25 -7.76
C ALA A 40 9.05 -13.87 -8.21
N TYR A 41 7.76 -13.78 -8.54
CA TYR A 41 7.08 -12.52 -8.85
C TYR A 41 7.05 -11.57 -7.65
N LEU A 42 6.77 -12.08 -6.45
CA LEU A 42 6.75 -11.24 -5.25
C LEU A 42 8.15 -10.77 -4.86
N THR A 43 9.12 -11.67 -4.77
CA THR A 43 10.43 -11.35 -4.19
C THR A 43 11.28 -10.42 -5.05
N ALA A 44 11.06 -10.39 -6.36
CA ALA A 44 11.83 -9.52 -7.26
C ALA A 44 10.94 -8.45 -7.92
N SER A 45 9.87 -8.03 -7.23
CA SER A 45 8.94 -6.98 -7.65
C SER A 45 9.63 -5.62 -7.90
N ASN A 46 10.76 -5.37 -7.23
CA ASN A 46 11.62 -4.21 -7.44
C ASN A 46 12.45 -4.28 -8.74
N GLY A 47 12.33 -5.38 -9.50
CA GLY A 47 13.02 -5.62 -10.77
C GLY A 47 14.46 -6.11 -10.63
N VAL A 48 14.97 -6.35 -9.41
CA VAL A 48 16.36 -6.78 -9.15
C VAL A 48 16.36 -8.01 -8.27
N VAL A 49 16.89 -9.12 -8.78
CA VAL A 49 17.02 -10.36 -8.00
C VAL A 49 18.25 -10.29 -7.09
N SER A 50 18.04 -10.26 -5.77
CA SER A 50 19.13 -10.28 -4.77
C SER A 50 19.53 -11.71 -4.36
N ALA A 51 20.72 -11.87 -3.78
CA ALA A 51 21.15 -13.16 -3.24
C ALA A 51 20.28 -13.58 -2.05
N GLU A 52 19.84 -12.61 -1.25
CA GLU A 52 18.97 -12.85 -0.11
C GLU A 52 17.58 -13.36 -0.51
N GLU A 53 16.99 -12.81 -1.58
CA GLU A 53 15.72 -13.30 -2.15
C GLU A 53 15.84 -14.73 -2.68
N VAL A 54 16.97 -15.07 -3.30
CA VAL A 54 17.25 -16.42 -3.81
C VAL A 54 17.39 -17.42 -2.66
N ASP A 55 18.16 -17.06 -1.63
CA ASP A 55 18.32 -17.87 -0.42
C ASP A 55 16.98 -18.06 0.29
N PHE A 56 16.16 -17.01 0.31
CA PHE A 56 14.79 -17.08 0.82
C PHE A 56 13.95 -18.08 0.02
N ILE A 57 13.86 -17.94 -1.31
CA ILE A 57 13.09 -18.84 -2.18
C ILE A 57 13.57 -20.29 -2.03
N ASN A 58 14.88 -20.53 -2.05
CA ASN A 58 15.45 -21.86 -1.90
C ASN A 58 15.06 -22.54 -0.60
N LYS A 59 15.14 -21.78 0.48
CA LYS A 59 14.73 -22.26 1.80
C LYS A 59 13.21 -22.47 1.90
N TYR A 60 12.42 -21.69 1.18
CA TYR A 60 10.96 -21.69 1.24
C TYR A 60 10.32 -22.76 0.36
N LEU A 61 10.89 -23.03 -0.82
CA LEU A 61 10.39 -23.98 -1.82
C LEU A 61 11.20 -25.27 -1.93
N ASP A 62 12.21 -25.46 -1.07
CA ASP A 62 13.17 -26.57 -1.15
C ASP A 62 13.84 -26.66 -2.53
N THR A 63 14.26 -25.50 -3.05
CA THR A 63 14.95 -25.38 -4.35
C THR A 63 16.43 -25.07 -4.18
N ASN A 64 17.20 -25.19 -5.27
CA ASN A 64 18.65 -24.93 -5.30
C ASN A 64 19.03 -23.92 -6.39
N PHE A 65 18.33 -22.80 -6.45
CA PHE A 65 18.63 -21.71 -7.38
C PHE A 65 19.90 -20.94 -6.99
N ARG A 66 20.69 -20.56 -7.99
CA ARG A 66 21.60 -19.41 -7.88
C ARG A 66 20.86 -18.16 -8.38
N THR A 67 21.39 -16.98 -8.07
CA THR A 67 20.83 -15.69 -8.54
C THR A 67 20.60 -15.66 -10.05
N ARG A 68 21.57 -16.12 -10.84
CA ARG A 68 21.43 -16.22 -12.30
C ARG A 68 20.31 -17.18 -12.74
N ASP A 69 20.06 -18.24 -11.96
CA ASP A 69 19.11 -19.28 -12.31
C ASP A 69 17.68 -18.78 -12.05
N LEU A 70 17.47 -18.05 -10.95
CA LEU A 70 16.21 -17.37 -10.67
C LEU A 70 15.94 -16.22 -11.67
N ALA A 71 16.96 -15.41 -11.97
CA ALA A 71 16.85 -14.37 -12.99
C ALA A 71 16.49 -14.96 -14.37
N SER A 72 17.16 -16.05 -14.78
CA SER A 72 16.83 -16.76 -16.02
C SER A 72 15.42 -17.33 -15.98
N TYR A 73 14.99 -17.91 -14.84
CA TYR A 73 13.63 -18.43 -14.69
C TYR A 73 12.58 -17.32 -14.87
N ILE A 74 12.81 -16.15 -14.26
CA ILE A 74 11.94 -14.97 -14.40
C ILE A 74 11.85 -14.51 -15.85
N THR A 75 12.99 -14.38 -16.54
CA THR A 75 13.01 -13.94 -17.94
C THR A 75 12.36 -14.98 -18.86
N THR A 76 12.71 -16.26 -18.72
CA THR A 76 12.18 -17.33 -19.57
C THR A 76 10.67 -17.52 -19.42
N ASN A 77 10.14 -17.33 -18.20
CA ASN A 77 8.70 -17.48 -17.91
C ASN A 77 7.95 -16.14 -17.92
N ASN A 78 8.59 -15.06 -18.36
CA ASN A 78 8.01 -13.73 -18.51
C ASN A 78 7.30 -13.22 -17.22
N ILE A 79 7.89 -13.49 -16.06
CA ILE A 79 7.22 -13.33 -14.75
C ILE A 79 6.92 -11.86 -14.39
N PHE A 80 7.74 -10.91 -14.85
CA PHE A 80 7.49 -9.47 -14.63
C PHE A 80 6.68 -8.79 -15.73
N SER A 81 6.09 -9.56 -16.64
CA SER A 81 5.21 -8.97 -17.63
C SER A 81 3.89 -8.51 -17.02
N HIS A 82 3.33 -7.46 -17.61
CA HIS A 82 1.95 -7.05 -17.34
C HIS A 82 0.97 -8.22 -17.54
N GLU A 83 1.27 -9.11 -18.50
CA GLU A 83 0.51 -10.34 -18.76
C GLU A 83 0.55 -11.29 -17.55
N TYR A 84 1.70 -11.53 -16.93
CA TYR A 84 1.78 -12.39 -15.74
C TYR A 84 0.98 -11.81 -14.56
N ALA A 85 1.10 -10.51 -14.32
CA ALA A 85 0.42 -9.83 -13.23
C ALA A 85 -1.12 -9.91 -13.35
N THR A 86 -1.64 -9.84 -14.58
CA THR A 86 -3.08 -9.74 -14.86
C THR A 86 -3.72 -11.06 -15.31
N SER A 87 -2.92 -12.07 -15.65
CA SER A 87 -3.43 -13.37 -16.10
C SER A 87 -3.80 -14.29 -14.93
N LEU A 88 -4.83 -15.10 -15.16
CA LEU A 88 -5.18 -16.16 -14.23
C LEU A 88 -4.19 -17.32 -14.35
N PRO A 89 -3.67 -17.85 -13.22
CA PRO A 89 -2.87 -19.06 -13.22
C PRO A 89 -3.63 -20.20 -13.92
N TYR A 90 -2.90 -21.06 -14.63
CA TYR A 90 -3.46 -22.21 -15.33
C TYR A 90 -4.22 -23.15 -14.38
N ALA A 91 -3.64 -23.47 -13.22
CA ALA A 91 -4.22 -24.36 -12.22
C ALA A 91 -5.45 -23.72 -11.58
N PHE A 92 -5.43 -22.41 -11.33
CA PHE A 92 -6.61 -21.67 -10.85
C PHE A 92 -7.73 -21.65 -11.88
N ARG A 93 -7.42 -21.31 -13.14
CA ARG A 93 -8.40 -21.30 -14.25
C ARG A 93 -9.06 -22.67 -14.45
N THR A 94 -8.29 -23.75 -14.31
CA THR A 94 -8.79 -25.12 -14.47
C THR A 94 -9.82 -25.50 -13.40
N PHE A 95 -9.70 -24.95 -12.19
CA PHE A 95 -10.58 -25.27 -11.07
C PHE A 95 -11.50 -24.13 -10.66
N LEU A 96 -11.62 -23.08 -11.48
CA LEU A 96 -12.49 -21.94 -11.20
C LEU A 96 -13.95 -22.36 -10.98
N ASP A 97 -14.39 -23.43 -11.63
CA ASP A 97 -15.72 -24.04 -11.48
C ASP A 97 -15.92 -24.85 -10.19
N ASP A 98 -14.86 -25.06 -9.42
CA ASP A 98 -14.90 -25.68 -8.10
C ASP A 98 -14.75 -24.60 -7.01
N GLU A 99 -15.89 -24.20 -6.43
CA GLU A 99 -15.95 -23.09 -5.46
C GLU A 99 -14.97 -23.32 -4.29
N ALA A 100 -15.03 -24.49 -3.66
CA ALA A 100 -14.26 -24.80 -2.48
C ALA A 100 -12.75 -24.80 -2.77
N LEU A 101 -12.35 -25.42 -3.87
CA LEU A 101 -10.94 -25.50 -4.25
C LEU A 101 -10.39 -24.15 -4.71
N SER A 102 -11.19 -23.35 -5.42
CA SER A 102 -10.81 -21.98 -5.81
C SER A 102 -10.63 -21.06 -4.60
N ARG A 103 -11.55 -21.12 -3.62
CA ARG A 103 -11.39 -20.39 -2.35
C ARG A 103 -10.13 -20.83 -1.61
N GLN A 104 -9.89 -22.14 -1.54
CA GLN A 104 -8.71 -22.69 -0.88
C GLN A 104 -7.44 -22.20 -1.59
N TYR A 105 -7.39 -22.22 -2.92
CA TYR A 105 -6.27 -21.68 -3.71
C TYR A 105 -5.99 -20.23 -3.33
N ILE A 106 -6.99 -19.34 -3.41
CA ILE A 106 -6.81 -17.91 -3.11
C ILE A 106 -6.30 -17.71 -1.68
N THR A 107 -6.89 -18.42 -0.73
CA THR A 107 -6.53 -18.33 0.70
C THR A 107 -5.08 -18.75 0.92
N VAL A 108 -4.66 -19.87 0.32
CA VAL A 108 -3.29 -20.39 0.45
C VAL A 108 -2.29 -19.47 -0.23
N MET A 109 -2.59 -18.96 -1.42
CA MET A 109 -1.70 -18.03 -2.13
C MET A 109 -1.55 -16.71 -1.37
N HIS A 110 -2.65 -16.17 -0.81
CA HIS A 110 -2.59 -15.00 0.04
C HIS A 110 -1.74 -15.24 1.30
N ALA A 111 -1.94 -16.37 2.00
CA ALA A 111 -1.19 -16.72 3.20
C ALA A 111 0.30 -16.90 2.92
N ILE A 112 0.65 -17.60 1.84
CA ILE A 112 2.04 -17.81 1.42
C ILE A 112 2.68 -16.49 1.00
N GLY A 113 1.97 -15.67 0.23
CA GLY A 113 2.46 -14.37 -0.19
C GLY A 113 2.72 -13.44 1.00
N LYS A 114 1.80 -13.38 1.97
CA LYS A 114 2.00 -12.62 3.22
C LYS A 114 3.21 -13.10 4.00
N GLU A 115 3.34 -14.41 4.21
CA GLU A 115 4.49 -14.97 4.93
C GLU A 115 5.82 -14.71 4.20
N CYS A 116 5.80 -14.74 2.86
CA CYS A 116 6.94 -14.35 2.02
C CYS A 116 7.41 -12.92 2.36
N VAL A 117 6.50 -11.94 2.26
CA VAL A 117 6.83 -10.55 2.56
C VAL A 117 7.23 -10.37 4.03
N ILE A 118 6.55 -11.02 4.98
CA ILE A 118 6.87 -10.89 6.42
C ILE A 118 8.28 -11.41 6.73
N ALA A 119 8.67 -12.53 6.14
CA ALA A 119 9.92 -13.20 6.46
C ALA A 119 11.14 -12.56 5.79
N ASP A 120 10.94 -11.82 4.69
CA ASP A 120 12.01 -11.11 4.00
C ASP A 120 12.49 -9.90 4.79
N GLN A 121 13.76 -9.88 5.18
CA GLN A 121 14.35 -8.78 5.94
C GLN A 121 14.47 -7.48 5.16
N LYS A 122 14.49 -7.54 3.82
CA LYS A 122 14.68 -6.39 2.93
C LYS A 122 13.41 -5.98 2.18
N ALA A 123 12.27 -6.62 2.45
CA ALA A 123 11.01 -6.31 1.79
C ALA A 123 10.74 -4.81 1.71
N GLU A 124 10.32 -4.36 0.54
CA GLU A 124 9.88 -3.00 0.24
C GLU A 124 8.34 -2.94 0.10
N SER A 125 7.80 -1.76 -0.22
CA SER A 125 6.36 -1.63 -0.45
C SER A 125 5.91 -2.28 -1.77
N ALA A 126 6.83 -2.45 -2.73
CA ALA A 126 6.54 -2.98 -4.05
C ALA A 126 6.09 -4.45 -4.01
N GLU A 127 6.62 -5.24 -3.08
CA GLU A 127 6.25 -6.64 -2.83
C GLU A 127 4.82 -6.74 -2.29
N VAL A 128 4.42 -5.80 -1.43
CA VAL A 128 3.05 -5.73 -0.89
C VAL A 128 2.06 -5.31 -1.96
N ASP A 129 2.42 -4.30 -2.75
CA ASP A 129 1.59 -3.87 -3.89
C ASP A 129 1.44 -5.01 -4.91
N SER A 130 2.51 -5.74 -5.23
CA SER A 130 2.48 -6.90 -6.12
C SER A 130 1.60 -8.04 -5.58
N LEU A 131 1.67 -8.29 -4.27
CA LEU A 131 0.78 -9.26 -3.60
C LEU A 131 -0.68 -8.85 -3.73
N ASN A 132 -0.99 -7.59 -3.45
CA ASN A 132 -2.35 -7.07 -3.52
C ASN A 132 -2.91 -7.13 -4.94
N ASP A 133 -2.13 -6.70 -5.94
CA ASP A 133 -2.51 -6.77 -7.36
C ASP A 133 -2.79 -8.20 -7.81
N ARG A 134 -1.97 -9.15 -7.35
CA ARG A 134 -2.18 -10.57 -7.66
C ARG A 134 -3.46 -11.08 -7.02
N MET A 135 -3.68 -10.77 -5.75
CA MET A 135 -4.88 -11.21 -5.04
C MET A 135 -6.14 -10.59 -5.65
N GLU A 136 -6.13 -9.30 -5.98
CA GLU A 136 -7.23 -8.61 -6.67
C GLU A 136 -7.62 -9.32 -7.97
N THR A 137 -6.62 -9.73 -8.76
CA THR A 137 -6.86 -10.49 -10.01
C THR A 137 -7.57 -11.82 -9.75
N LEU A 138 -7.15 -12.56 -8.72
CA LEU A 138 -7.75 -13.86 -8.39
C LEU A 138 -9.14 -13.71 -7.77
N THR A 139 -9.32 -12.78 -6.82
CA THR A 139 -10.61 -12.55 -6.16
C THR A 139 -11.64 -12.02 -7.15
N LYS A 140 -11.26 -11.12 -8.05
CA LYS A 140 -12.17 -10.61 -9.10
C LYS A 140 -12.68 -11.72 -10.01
N ALA A 141 -11.81 -12.63 -10.44
CA ALA A 141 -12.23 -13.77 -11.26
C ALA A 141 -13.14 -14.74 -10.50
N PHE A 142 -12.85 -14.97 -9.22
CA PHE A 142 -13.69 -15.78 -8.35
C PHE A 142 -15.08 -15.15 -8.13
N ASP A 143 -15.13 -13.86 -7.77
CA ASP A 143 -16.37 -13.15 -7.47
C ASP A 143 -17.25 -13.00 -8.73
N GLN A 144 -16.64 -12.85 -9.91
CA GLN A 144 -17.37 -12.91 -11.19
C GLN A 144 -18.03 -14.27 -11.42
N ARG A 145 -17.39 -15.36 -10.98
CA ARG A 145 -17.94 -16.71 -11.08
C ARG A 145 -19.01 -16.99 -10.02
N TYR A 146 -18.83 -16.45 -8.82
CA TYR A 146 -19.67 -16.67 -7.64
C TYR A 146 -20.19 -15.35 -7.03
N PRO A 147 -21.04 -14.59 -7.75
CA PRO A 147 -21.46 -13.25 -7.33
C PRO A 147 -22.25 -13.24 -6.01
N ASP A 148 -22.99 -14.31 -5.72
CA ASP A 148 -23.77 -14.45 -4.49
C ASP A 148 -22.91 -14.79 -3.26
N ARG A 149 -21.63 -15.11 -3.46
CA ARG A 149 -20.70 -15.53 -2.41
C ARG A 149 -19.30 -14.96 -2.66
N PRO A 150 -19.10 -13.64 -2.57
CA PRO A 150 -17.79 -13.06 -2.80
C PRO A 150 -16.77 -13.54 -1.75
N ILE A 151 -15.48 -13.51 -2.10
CA ILE A 151 -14.40 -13.72 -1.15
C ILE A 151 -13.94 -12.38 -0.58
N THR A 152 -13.76 -12.26 0.73
CA THR A 152 -13.33 -11.00 1.36
C THR A 152 -12.06 -11.18 2.16
N LEU A 153 -10.91 -10.94 1.54
CA LEU A 153 -9.60 -11.03 2.19
C LEU A 153 -9.33 -9.86 3.17
N ALA A 154 -9.91 -8.69 2.92
CA ALA A 154 -9.68 -7.48 3.70
C ALA A 154 -10.39 -7.48 5.07
N LYS A 155 -11.49 -8.23 5.24
CA LYS A 155 -12.27 -8.25 6.49
C LYS A 155 -11.49 -8.83 7.67
N ASP A 156 -10.71 -9.88 7.42
CA ASP A 156 -9.86 -10.50 8.45
C ASP A 156 -8.77 -9.51 8.92
N THR A 157 -8.20 -8.76 7.97
CA THR A 157 -7.25 -7.67 8.25
C THR A 157 -7.90 -6.58 9.10
N ILE A 158 -9.09 -6.10 8.71
CA ILE A 158 -9.82 -5.04 9.42
C ILE A 158 -10.15 -5.47 10.86
N GLN A 159 -10.62 -6.71 11.07
CA GLN A 159 -10.90 -7.23 12.41
C GLN A 159 -9.63 -7.31 13.27
N SER A 160 -8.51 -7.76 12.70
CA SER A 160 -7.23 -7.84 13.43
C SER A 160 -6.69 -6.47 13.86
N VAL A 161 -6.95 -5.43 13.05
CA VAL A 161 -6.60 -4.04 13.35
C VAL A 161 -7.51 -3.50 14.46
N GLN A 162 -8.82 -3.69 14.34
CA GLN A 162 -9.81 -3.23 15.33
C GLN A 162 -9.61 -3.84 16.72
N GLN A 163 -9.34 -5.15 16.82
CA GLN A 163 -9.08 -5.80 18.12
C GLN A 163 -7.89 -5.18 18.87
N LYS A 164 -6.87 -4.69 18.14
CA LYS A 164 -5.73 -4.00 18.73
C LYS A 164 -6.02 -2.57 19.15
N GLU A 165 -6.92 -1.88 18.47
CA GLU A 165 -7.40 -0.56 18.91
C GLU A 165 -8.10 -0.66 20.27
N GLU A 166 -8.91 -1.69 20.45
CA GLU A 166 -9.61 -1.96 21.72
C GLU A 166 -8.62 -2.32 22.85
N GLU A 167 -7.55 -3.07 22.57
CA GLU A 167 -6.51 -3.40 23.56
C GLU A 167 -5.61 -2.20 23.94
N SER A 168 -5.34 -1.29 23.00
CA SER A 168 -4.48 -0.11 23.21
C SER A 168 -5.22 1.11 23.79
N SER A 169 -6.55 1.13 23.71
CA SER A 169 -7.42 2.20 24.21
C SER A 169 -7.96 1.96 25.63
N ALA A 170 -7.30 1.11 26.44
CA ALA A 170 -7.70 0.80 27.83
C ALA A 170 -7.66 2.00 28.83
N GLY A 171 -7.70 3.24 28.36
CA GLY A 171 -7.80 4.46 29.17
C GLY A 171 -8.53 5.58 28.45
N GLY A 172 -9.87 5.53 28.45
CA GLY A 172 -10.74 6.68 28.12
C GLY A 172 -11.80 6.37 27.07
N GLU A 173 -13.01 6.01 27.52
CA GLU A 173 -14.19 5.87 26.67
C GLU A 173 -14.52 7.21 25.99
N ASN A 174 -14.54 7.22 24.65
CA ASN A 174 -15.30 8.21 23.90
C ASN A 174 -16.22 7.46 22.94
N LYS A 175 -17.51 7.38 23.28
CA LYS A 175 -18.54 6.58 22.58
C LYS A 175 -18.93 7.10 21.19
N ASP A 176 -18.35 8.23 20.76
CA ASP A 176 -18.66 8.90 19.49
C ASP A 176 -17.53 8.79 18.45
N GLU A 177 -16.52 7.94 18.66
CA GLU A 177 -15.44 7.79 17.69
C GLU A 177 -15.82 6.83 16.56
N GLU A 178 -15.83 7.35 15.32
CA GLU A 178 -16.11 6.57 14.09
C GLU A 178 -15.22 5.32 14.03
N THR A 179 -15.81 4.18 13.68
CA THR A 179 -15.06 2.93 13.52
C THR A 179 -14.31 2.91 12.20
N LEU A 180 -13.23 2.12 12.11
CA LEU A 180 -12.52 1.91 10.85
C LEU A 180 -13.48 1.45 9.73
N ASP A 181 -14.44 0.58 10.03
CA ASP A 181 -15.43 0.10 9.06
C ASP A 181 -16.33 1.23 8.53
N GLN A 182 -16.77 2.13 9.41
CA GLN A 182 -17.54 3.32 9.02
C GLN A 182 -16.73 4.25 8.11
N LEU A 183 -15.46 4.50 8.45
CA LEU A 183 -14.58 5.38 7.66
C LEU A 183 -14.24 4.76 6.29
N LEU A 184 -14.01 3.44 6.23
CA LEU A 184 -13.79 2.73 4.96
C LEU A 184 -15.04 2.74 4.09
N LYS A 185 -16.22 2.58 4.71
CA LYS A 185 -17.50 2.69 4.00
C LYS A 185 -17.72 4.10 3.46
N GLU A 186 -17.45 5.14 4.24
CA GLU A 186 -17.50 6.53 3.79
C GLU A 186 -16.56 6.75 2.60
N LEU A 187 -15.32 6.23 2.68
CA LEU A 187 -14.36 6.29 1.58
C LEU A 187 -14.88 5.57 0.33
N ASP A 188 -15.51 4.40 0.48
CA ASP A 188 -16.05 3.62 -0.62
C ASP A 188 -17.28 4.28 -1.28
N GLU A 189 -18.08 5.03 -0.52
CA GLU A 189 -19.21 5.81 -1.02
C GLU A 189 -18.78 7.03 -1.85
N LEU A 190 -17.58 7.57 -1.65
CA LEU A 190 -17.05 8.67 -2.47
C LEU A 190 -16.87 8.24 -3.92
N ILE A 191 -17.46 8.99 -4.84
CA ILE A 191 -17.41 8.65 -6.26
C ILE A 191 -16.02 8.95 -6.83
N GLY A 192 -15.57 8.07 -7.73
CA GLY A 192 -14.20 8.08 -8.23
C GLY A 192 -13.20 7.55 -7.19
N LEU A 193 -11.98 8.10 -7.22
CA LEU A 193 -10.92 7.81 -6.24
C LEU A 193 -10.46 6.35 -6.14
N THR A 194 -10.62 5.56 -7.21
CA THR A 194 -10.19 4.15 -7.25
C THR A 194 -8.75 3.96 -6.77
N SER A 195 -7.84 4.86 -7.15
CA SER A 195 -6.44 4.83 -6.71
C SER A 195 -6.27 5.08 -5.21
N VAL A 196 -7.09 5.94 -4.60
CA VAL A 196 -7.10 6.19 -3.15
C VAL A 196 -7.60 4.97 -2.41
N LYS A 197 -8.75 4.45 -2.82
CA LYS A 197 -9.38 3.26 -2.23
C LYS A 197 -8.39 2.10 -2.25
N LYS A 198 -7.83 1.81 -3.43
CA LYS A 198 -6.79 0.79 -3.59
C LYS A 198 -5.60 1.03 -2.66
N ASN A 199 -5.12 2.27 -2.56
CA ASN A 199 -3.99 2.58 -1.70
C ASN A 199 -4.30 2.38 -0.20
N VAL A 200 -5.49 2.76 0.27
CA VAL A 200 -5.92 2.54 1.65
C VAL A 200 -6.00 1.06 1.98
N TYR A 201 -6.58 0.25 1.08
CA TYR A 201 -6.61 -1.19 1.24
C TYR A 201 -5.20 -1.82 1.20
N SER A 202 -4.30 -1.34 0.35
CA SER A 202 -2.90 -1.76 0.40
C SER A 202 -2.23 -1.43 1.73
N LEU A 203 -2.49 -0.23 2.28
CA LEU A 203 -1.93 0.19 3.58
C LEU A 203 -2.48 -0.65 4.74
N LEU A 204 -3.74 -1.08 4.70
CA LEU A 204 -4.32 -2.01 5.67
C LEU A 204 -3.54 -3.33 5.71
N HIS A 205 -3.35 -3.96 4.55
CA HIS A 205 -2.60 -5.21 4.45
C HIS A 205 -1.13 -5.04 4.87
N LEU A 206 -0.53 -3.91 4.48
CA LEU A 206 0.83 -3.56 4.88
C LEU A 206 0.94 -3.41 6.39
N GLN A 207 -0.01 -2.75 7.06
CA GLN A 207 0.02 -2.63 8.53
C GLN A 207 -0.05 -3.99 9.22
N GLU A 208 -0.88 -4.90 8.72
CA GLU A 208 -0.91 -6.27 9.25
C GLU A 208 0.45 -6.97 9.12
N ILE A 209 1.08 -6.88 7.94
CA ILE A 209 2.43 -7.39 7.69
C ILE A 209 3.44 -6.75 8.65
N GLN A 210 3.41 -5.43 8.81
CA GLN A 210 4.31 -4.68 9.71
C GLN A 210 4.16 -5.13 11.15
N MET A 211 2.93 -5.37 11.62
CA MET A 211 2.66 -5.85 12.97
C MET A 211 3.28 -7.24 13.20
N GLU A 212 3.15 -8.16 12.25
CA GLU A 212 3.76 -9.48 12.34
C GLU A 212 5.29 -9.43 12.28
N ARG A 213 5.86 -8.56 11.43
CA ARG A 213 7.30 -8.30 11.39
C ARG A 213 7.81 -7.85 12.74
N VAL A 214 7.17 -6.86 13.36
CA VAL A 214 7.53 -6.34 14.69
C VAL A 214 7.45 -7.44 15.76
N LYS A 215 6.37 -8.24 15.79
CA LYS A 215 6.24 -9.38 16.73
C LYS A 215 7.39 -10.39 16.59
N ARG A 216 7.95 -10.52 15.39
CA ARG A 216 9.05 -11.45 15.07
C ARG A 216 10.44 -10.80 15.19
N GLY A 217 10.52 -9.54 15.61
CA GLY A 217 11.77 -8.77 15.70
C GLY A 217 12.38 -8.43 14.34
N ILE A 218 11.57 -8.41 13.28
CA ILE A 218 11.97 -8.04 11.91
C ILE A 218 11.69 -6.55 11.71
N PRO A 219 12.61 -5.78 11.10
CA PRO A 219 12.41 -4.36 10.84
C PRO A 219 11.17 -4.08 10.00
N LYS A 220 10.52 -2.94 10.26
CA LYS A 220 9.43 -2.42 9.44
C LYS A 220 9.92 -2.12 8.02
N ILE A 221 9.06 -2.38 7.05
CA ILE A 221 9.20 -1.93 5.66
C ILE A 221 9.11 -0.40 5.66
N PRO A 222 10.13 0.32 5.15
CA PRO A 222 10.10 1.77 5.05
C PRO A 222 9.15 2.18 3.92
N ILE A 223 8.26 3.14 4.17
CA ILE A 223 7.23 3.55 3.20
C ILE A 223 7.17 5.07 3.15
N SER A 224 7.14 5.65 1.94
CA SER A 224 6.70 7.04 1.76
C SER A 224 5.19 7.08 1.66
N ASN A 225 4.55 7.77 2.60
CA ASN A 225 3.09 7.90 2.65
C ASN A 225 2.60 9.27 2.17
N HIS A 226 3.51 10.12 1.66
CA HIS A 226 3.17 11.45 1.18
C HIS A 226 2.41 11.39 -0.14
N LEU A 227 1.38 12.23 -0.29
CA LEU A 227 0.44 12.19 -1.42
C LEU A 227 0.39 13.52 -2.17
N ILE A 228 0.08 13.45 -3.45
CA ILE A 228 -0.22 14.62 -4.30
C ILE A 228 -1.68 14.55 -4.68
N PHE A 229 -2.47 15.55 -4.30
CA PHE A 229 -3.86 15.70 -4.70
C PHE A 229 -3.95 16.71 -5.85
N THR A 230 -4.55 16.31 -6.95
CA THR A 230 -4.74 17.18 -8.12
C THR A 230 -6.19 17.21 -8.55
N GLY A 231 -6.72 18.39 -8.84
CA GLY A 231 -8.11 18.55 -9.30
C GLY A 231 -8.62 19.98 -9.06
N ASN A 232 -9.75 20.32 -9.67
CA ASN A 232 -10.32 21.66 -9.57
C ASN A 232 -10.82 21.98 -8.15
N PRO A 233 -11.00 23.26 -7.79
CA PRO A 233 -11.60 23.66 -6.52
C PRO A 233 -12.97 23.00 -6.34
N GLY A 234 -13.30 22.64 -5.10
CA GLY A 234 -14.58 22.02 -4.78
C GLY A 234 -14.65 20.51 -5.01
N THR A 235 -13.66 19.84 -5.62
CA THR A 235 -13.68 18.37 -5.85
C THR A 235 -13.42 17.49 -4.61
N GLY A 236 -13.56 18.04 -3.40
CA GLY A 236 -13.48 17.26 -2.15
C GLY A 236 -12.06 16.91 -1.66
N LYS A 237 -10.99 17.49 -2.23
CA LYS A 237 -9.59 17.24 -1.83
C LYS A 237 -9.34 17.30 -0.32
N THR A 238 -9.72 18.41 0.33
CA THR A 238 -9.53 18.61 1.78
C THR A 238 -10.37 17.63 2.60
N THR A 239 -11.61 17.35 2.17
CA THR A 239 -12.49 16.38 2.82
C THR A 239 -11.87 14.97 2.83
N VAL A 240 -11.37 14.53 1.67
CA VAL A 240 -10.70 13.22 1.55
C VAL A 240 -9.41 13.18 2.34
N ALA A 241 -8.62 14.26 2.36
CA ALA A 241 -7.41 14.33 3.16
C ALA A 241 -7.71 14.15 4.67
N ARG A 242 -8.79 14.75 5.16
CA ARG A 242 -9.23 14.63 6.55
C ARG A 242 -9.71 13.20 6.87
N LEU A 243 -10.48 12.59 5.96
CA LEU A 243 -10.91 11.19 6.07
C LEU A 243 -9.70 10.24 6.12
N LEU A 244 -8.73 10.41 5.22
CA LEU A 244 -7.50 9.63 5.23
C LEU A 244 -6.72 9.78 6.54
N GLY A 245 -6.66 10.98 7.12
CA GLY A 245 -6.02 11.19 8.43
C GLY A 245 -6.66 10.35 9.54
N LYS A 246 -7.99 10.27 9.58
CA LYS A 246 -8.73 9.40 10.51
C LYS A 246 -8.43 7.92 10.25
N ILE A 247 -8.48 7.49 8.99
CA ILE A 247 -8.19 6.09 8.61
C ILE A 247 -6.76 5.72 8.99
N TYR A 248 -5.77 6.57 8.68
CA TYR A 248 -4.36 6.34 8.99
C TYR A 248 -4.08 6.23 10.48
N TYR A 249 -4.78 7.01 11.30
CA TYR A 249 -4.77 6.83 12.74
C TYR A 249 -5.34 5.45 13.13
N LYS A 250 -6.52 5.10 12.61
CA LYS A 250 -7.22 3.86 12.97
C LYS A 250 -6.47 2.57 12.56
N ILE A 251 -5.72 2.62 11.46
CA ILE A 251 -4.90 1.48 11.02
C ILE A 251 -3.53 1.42 11.72
N GLY A 252 -3.25 2.38 12.61
CA GLY A 252 -1.97 2.46 13.33
C GLY A 252 -0.79 2.94 12.47
N LEU A 253 -1.07 3.53 11.30
CA LEU A 253 -0.04 4.16 10.47
C LEU A 253 0.45 5.48 11.12
N LEU A 254 -0.47 6.24 11.68
CA LEU A 254 -0.21 7.50 12.37
C LEU A 254 -0.57 7.38 13.86
N PRO A 255 0.23 7.93 14.78
CA PRO A 255 -0.05 7.83 16.21
C PRO A 255 -1.22 8.71 16.67
N ASN A 256 -1.65 9.69 15.88
CA ASN A 256 -2.80 10.53 16.21
C ASN A 256 -3.57 10.98 14.95
N LYS A 257 -4.81 11.44 15.15
CA LYS A 257 -5.70 11.93 14.09
C LYS A 257 -5.55 13.43 13.80
N ASN A 258 -4.40 14.00 14.15
CA ASN A 258 -4.15 15.43 13.99
C ASN A 258 -4.17 15.81 12.50
N PHE A 259 -4.73 16.97 12.19
CA PHE A 259 -4.86 17.45 10.82
C PHE A 259 -4.63 18.95 10.79
N VAL A 260 -3.56 19.37 10.13
CA VAL A 260 -3.20 20.78 9.96
C VAL A 260 -3.30 21.11 8.48
N GLU A 261 -4.06 22.15 8.17
CA GLU A 261 -4.26 22.68 6.83
C GLU A 261 -3.60 24.06 6.74
N VAL A 262 -2.77 24.24 5.71
CA VAL A 262 -2.06 25.49 5.44
C VAL A 262 -2.01 25.78 3.94
N ASP A 263 -1.80 27.04 3.61
CA ASP A 263 -1.42 27.51 2.28
C ASP A 263 -0.03 28.18 2.35
N ARG A 264 0.37 28.86 1.28
CA ARG A 264 1.62 29.63 1.25
C ARG A 264 1.73 30.67 2.35
N SER A 265 0.64 31.36 2.71
CA SER A 265 0.67 32.42 3.72
C SER A 265 0.97 31.87 5.12
N GLY A 266 0.58 30.61 5.38
CA GLY A 266 0.91 29.90 6.61
C GLY A 266 2.34 29.35 6.67
N MET A 267 3.06 29.32 5.54
CA MET A 267 4.39 28.68 5.46
C MET A 267 5.52 29.66 5.15
N VAL A 268 5.24 30.79 4.50
CA VAL A 268 6.25 31.75 4.04
C VAL A 268 6.16 33.05 4.83
N ALA A 269 7.24 33.40 5.52
CA ALA A 269 7.33 34.63 6.29
C ALA A 269 7.73 35.83 5.41
N GLY A 270 7.43 37.05 5.86
CA GLY A 270 7.78 38.29 5.16
C GLY A 270 9.25 38.71 5.30
N TYR A 271 10.02 38.08 6.19
CA TYR A 271 11.39 38.48 6.54
C TYR A 271 12.39 37.33 6.34
N VAL A 272 13.62 37.68 5.93
CA VAL A 272 14.73 36.73 5.68
C VAL A 272 14.97 35.83 6.89
N GLY A 273 15.07 34.51 6.66
CA GLY A 273 15.45 33.52 7.67
C GLY A 273 14.33 33.11 8.64
N GLN A 274 13.12 33.67 8.49
CA GLN A 274 11.96 33.26 9.30
C GLN A 274 11.15 32.13 8.64
N THR A 275 11.22 32.00 7.32
CA THR A 275 10.45 30.99 6.57
C THR A 275 10.79 29.56 7.01
N ALA A 276 12.07 29.23 7.20
CA ALA A 276 12.44 27.91 7.72
C ALA A 276 11.92 27.65 9.16
N ILE A 277 11.68 28.71 9.95
CA ILE A 277 11.11 28.58 11.30
C ILE A 277 9.61 28.31 11.19
N GLU A 278 8.89 29.06 10.35
CA GLU A 278 7.45 28.87 10.16
C GLU A 278 7.12 27.48 9.60
N VAL A 279 7.85 27.02 8.59
CA VAL A 279 7.68 25.66 8.06
C VAL A 279 7.90 24.60 9.14
N LYS A 280 8.90 24.78 10.02
CA LYS A 280 9.13 23.84 11.13
C LYS A 280 7.98 23.86 12.13
N ASN A 281 7.49 25.05 12.50
CA ASN A 281 6.38 25.18 13.44
C ASN A 281 5.11 24.52 12.92
N VAL A 282 4.77 24.76 11.65
CA VAL A 282 3.62 24.14 10.98
C VAL A 282 3.80 22.62 10.85
N PHE A 283 5.00 22.17 10.50
CA PHE A 283 5.28 20.74 10.40
C PHE A 283 5.18 20.05 11.76
N ASP A 284 5.74 20.66 12.81
CA ASP A 284 5.73 20.12 14.16
C ASP A 284 4.33 20.14 14.76
N SER A 285 3.51 21.15 14.44
CA SER A 285 2.10 21.19 14.85
C SER A 285 1.27 20.10 14.21
N ALA A 286 1.67 19.58 13.04
CA ALA A 286 1.02 18.48 12.33
C ALA A 286 1.59 17.09 12.69
N LYS A 287 2.65 17.04 13.50
CA LYS A 287 3.38 15.81 13.80
C LYS A 287 2.48 14.77 14.47
N GLY A 288 2.62 13.53 14.01
CA GLY A 288 1.80 12.39 14.38
C GLY A 288 0.52 12.24 13.55
N GLY A 289 0.22 13.22 12.68
CA GLY A 289 -1.00 13.29 11.89
C GLY A 289 -0.73 13.62 10.42
N VAL A 290 -1.59 14.45 9.84
CA VAL A 290 -1.52 14.88 8.43
C VAL A 290 -1.26 16.39 8.35
N LEU A 291 -0.27 16.78 7.54
CA LEU A 291 -0.07 18.15 7.07
C LEU A 291 -0.62 18.27 5.64
N PHE A 292 -1.69 19.03 5.46
CA PHE A 292 -2.29 19.34 4.17
C PHE A 292 -1.86 20.73 3.71
N ILE A 293 -1.24 20.82 2.54
CA ILE A 293 -0.75 22.08 1.95
C ILE A 293 -1.57 22.34 0.69
N ASP A 294 -2.51 23.28 0.77
CA ASP A 294 -3.31 23.69 -0.39
C ASP A 294 -2.54 24.66 -1.29
N GLU A 295 -2.86 24.59 -2.57
CA GLU A 295 -2.19 25.34 -3.65
C GLU A 295 -0.65 25.33 -3.53
N ALA A 296 -0.06 24.15 -3.26
CA ALA A 296 1.35 24.01 -2.92
C ALA A 296 2.30 24.55 -4.01
N TYR A 297 1.87 24.60 -5.27
CA TYR A 297 2.60 25.21 -6.37
C TYR A 297 2.94 26.69 -6.14
N SER A 298 2.15 27.38 -5.32
CA SER A 298 2.41 28.77 -4.96
C SER A 298 3.73 28.95 -4.22
N LEU A 299 4.25 27.91 -3.55
CA LEU A 299 5.57 27.91 -2.91
C LEU A 299 6.72 27.96 -3.94
N ALA A 300 6.51 27.46 -5.15
CA ALA A 300 7.53 27.46 -6.21
C ALA A 300 7.46 28.70 -7.13
N ASN A 301 6.31 29.38 -7.18
CA ASN A 301 6.03 30.48 -8.12
C ASN A 301 6.53 31.86 -7.65
N GLY A 302 7.64 31.89 -6.91
CA GLY A 302 8.24 33.11 -6.36
C GLY A 302 9.07 33.92 -7.35
N LEU A 303 9.21 35.22 -7.11
CA LEU A 303 10.23 36.06 -7.76
C LEU A 303 11.65 35.61 -7.35
N PRO A 304 12.69 35.87 -8.15
CA PRO A 304 14.08 35.66 -7.71
C PRO A 304 14.35 36.42 -6.39
N GLY A 305 14.68 35.69 -5.32
CA GLY A 305 14.82 36.25 -3.96
C GLY A 305 13.63 36.01 -3.03
N ASP A 306 12.59 35.32 -3.50
CA ASP A 306 11.45 34.86 -2.68
C ASP A 306 11.83 33.67 -1.79
N TYR A 307 11.21 33.57 -0.62
CA TYR A 307 11.52 32.58 0.41
C TYR A 307 10.79 31.24 0.20
N GLY A 308 10.03 31.09 -0.88
CA GLY A 308 9.33 29.86 -1.23
C GLY A 308 10.26 28.65 -1.43
N THR A 309 11.44 28.85 -2.03
CA THR A 309 12.45 27.78 -2.16
C THR A 309 12.96 27.30 -0.81
N GLU A 310 13.18 28.22 0.14
CA GLU A 310 13.60 27.88 1.51
C GLU A 310 12.51 27.05 2.23
N ALA A 311 11.23 27.39 1.99
CA ALA A 311 10.10 26.61 2.52
C ALA A 311 10.10 25.17 1.98
N ILE A 312 10.28 25.00 0.67
CA ILE A 312 10.32 23.67 0.02
C ILE A 312 11.50 22.85 0.54
N GLU A 313 12.71 23.42 0.59
CA GLU A 313 13.91 22.73 1.09
C GLU A 313 13.75 22.30 2.54
N THR A 314 13.19 23.19 3.38
CA THR A 314 12.93 22.88 4.79
C THR A 314 11.89 21.76 4.91
N LEU A 315 10.78 21.83 4.16
CA LEU A 315 9.75 20.80 4.15
C LEU A 315 10.31 19.44 3.74
N LEU A 316 11.08 19.36 2.64
CA LEU A 316 11.69 18.13 2.14
C LEU A 316 12.62 17.48 3.17
N LYS A 317 13.43 18.29 3.87
CA LYS A 317 14.28 17.80 4.95
C LYS A 317 13.46 17.23 6.11
N ARG A 318 12.40 17.92 6.53
CA ARG A 318 11.53 17.45 7.63
C ARG A 318 10.80 16.16 7.26
N MET A 319 10.32 16.03 6.03
CA MET A 319 9.72 14.80 5.51
C MET A 319 10.70 13.63 5.56
N GLU A 320 11.97 13.86 5.24
CA GLU A 320 13.03 12.84 5.31
C GLU A 320 13.30 12.38 6.74
N ASP A 321 13.43 13.34 7.66
CA ASP A 321 13.78 13.07 9.06
C ASP A 321 12.62 12.40 9.85
N ASN A 322 11.37 12.47 9.36
CA ASN A 322 10.16 12.09 10.12
C ASN A 322 9.19 11.19 9.31
N ARG A 323 9.69 10.37 8.38
CA ARG A 323 8.90 9.54 7.44
C ARG A 323 7.75 8.75 8.08
N ASP A 324 7.97 8.18 9.27
CA ASP A 324 7.00 7.32 9.97
C ASP A 324 6.09 8.09 10.95
N GLN A 325 6.21 9.42 11.03
CA GLN A 325 5.56 10.22 12.06
C GLN A 325 4.58 11.24 11.49
N ILE A 326 4.49 11.38 10.17
CA ILE A 326 3.61 12.38 9.55
C ILE A 326 3.34 12.00 8.10
N VAL A 327 2.11 12.25 7.65
CA VAL A 327 1.77 12.25 6.24
C VAL A 327 1.67 13.70 5.75
N VAL A 328 2.28 13.97 4.60
CA VAL A 328 2.20 15.29 3.97
C VAL A 328 1.41 15.12 2.68
N ILE A 329 0.37 15.93 2.50
CA ILE A 329 -0.47 15.94 1.32
C ILE A 329 -0.35 17.32 0.69
N VAL A 330 0.18 17.38 -0.54
CA VAL A 330 0.22 18.63 -1.31
C VAL A 330 -0.93 18.64 -2.32
N ALA A 331 -1.66 19.74 -2.40
CA ALA A 331 -2.83 19.87 -3.25
C ALA A 331 -2.71 21.04 -4.23
N GLY A 332 -3.40 20.94 -5.38
CA GLY A 332 -3.51 22.04 -6.33
C GLY A 332 -4.07 21.63 -7.70
N TYR A 333 -4.00 22.55 -8.65
CA TYR A 333 -4.41 22.30 -10.03
C TYR A 333 -3.44 21.34 -10.73
N PRO A 334 -3.92 20.42 -11.59
CA PRO A 334 -3.09 19.40 -12.21
C PRO A 334 -1.83 19.94 -12.90
N GLU A 335 -1.98 20.95 -13.77
CA GLU A 335 -0.88 21.54 -14.54
C GLU A 335 0.14 22.27 -13.67
N LEU A 336 -0.33 23.03 -12.67
CA LEU A 336 0.52 23.78 -11.77
C LEU A 336 1.28 22.85 -10.81
N MET A 337 0.65 21.76 -10.37
CA MET A 337 1.31 20.75 -9.56
C MET A 337 2.40 20.01 -10.34
N GLU A 338 2.26 19.81 -11.65
CA GLU A 338 3.35 19.25 -12.46
C GLU A 338 4.56 20.19 -12.54
N GLN A 339 4.32 21.50 -12.65
CA GLN A 339 5.38 22.50 -12.60
C GLN A 339 6.06 22.53 -11.23
N PHE A 340 5.27 22.49 -10.16
CA PHE A 340 5.76 22.41 -8.78
C PHE A 340 6.68 21.21 -8.57
N LEU A 341 6.27 20.01 -8.97
CA LEU A 341 7.10 18.81 -8.80
C LEU A 341 8.40 18.86 -9.61
N LYS A 342 8.38 19.52 -10.78
CA LYS A 342 9.58 19.74 -11.61
C LYS A 342 10.50 20.82 -11.07
N SER A 343 10.02 21.68 -10.16
CA SER A 343 10.83 22.77 -9.59
C SER A 343 11.96 22.26 -8.69
N ASN A 344 11.80 21.08 -8.07
CA ASN A 344 12.81 20.47 -7.22
C ASN A 344 12.79 18.94 -7.36
N PRO A 345 13.89 18.29 -7.82
CA PRO A 345 13.95 16.83 -7.95
C PRO A 345 13.63 16.05 -6.66
N GLY A 346 13.88 16.66 -5.49
CA GLY A 346 13.55 16.10 -4.19
C GLY A 346 12.05 15.89 -3.97
N LEU A 347 11.19 16.72 -4.58
CA LEU A 347 9.73 16.57 -4.51
C LEU A 347 9.27 15.28 -5.19
N MET A 348 9.72 15.05 -6.42
CA MET A 348 9.38 13.83 -7.19
C MET A 348 9.78 12.55 -6.44
N SER A 349 10.92 12.56 -5.72
CA SER A 349 11.38 11.39 -4.97
C SER A 349 10.54 11.07 -3.73
N ARG A 350 9.98 12.09 -3.06
CA ARG A 350 9.23 11.93 -1.80
C ARG A 350 7.74 11.76 -2.03
N PHE A 351 7.20 12.39 -3.07
CA PHE A 351 5.80 12.33 -3.45
C PHE A 351 5.60 11.37 -4.62
N SER A 352 5.64 10.06 -4.33
CA SER A 352 5.54 9.01 -5.35
C SER A 352 4.09 8.70 -5.79
N LYS A 353 3.08 9.17 -5.05
CA LYS A 353 1.67 8.84 -5.29
C LYS A 353 0.86 10.09 -5.63
N LYS A 354 0.32 10.13 -6.85
CA LYS A 354 -0.57 11.18 -7.36
C LYS A 354 -2.01 10.67 -7.43
N ILE A 355 -2.93 11.45 -6.88
CA ILE A 355 -4.37 11.20 -6.87
C ILE A 355 -5.03 12.33 -7.66
N TYR A 356 -5.81 11.95 -8.66
CA TYR A 356 -6.61 12.86 -9.46
C TYR A 356 -8.05 12.85 -8.97
N PHE A 357 -8.56 14.04 -8.68
CA PHE A 357 -9.92 14.33 -8.27
C PHE A 357 -10.65 14.91 -9.48
N PRO A 358 -11.47 14.11 -10.18
CA PRO A 358 -12.24 14.58 -11.32
C PRO A 358 -13.28 15.62 -10.89
N ASP A 359 -13.76 16.39 -11.86
CA ASP A 359 -14.94 17.23 -11.66
C ASP A 359 -16.17 16.36 -11.43
N TYR A 360 -17.07 16.83 -10.57
CA TYR A 360 -18.35 16.16 -10.37
C TYR A 360 -19.16 16.16 -11.66
N THR A 361 -19.75 15.02 -12.01
CA THR A 361 -20.71 14.98 -13.11
C THR A 361 -22.02 15.66 -12.68
N PRO A 362 -22.87 16.11 -13.61
CA PRO A 362 -24.16 16.71 -13.28
C PRO A 362 -25.03 15.82 -12.38
N GLU A 363 -24.94 14.50 -12.52
CA GLU A 363 -25.65 13.51 -11.71
C GLU A 363 -25.13 13.41 -10.26
N GLU A 364 -23.88 13.84 -10.03
CA GLU A 364 -23.21 13.83 -8.72
C GLU A 364 -23.41 15.13 -7.93
N LEU A 365 -23.97 16.17 -8.56
CA LEU A 365 -24.24 17.50 -7.97
C LEU A 365 -25.68 17.64 -7.42
N VAL A 366 -26.46 16.55 -7.36
CA VAL A 366 -27.91 16.55 -7.10
C VAL A 366 -28.28 16.37 -5.64
#